data_AF-A0AAV6C5T8-F1
#
_entry.id   AF-A0AAV6C5T8-F1
#
_cell.length_a   1.000
_cell.length_b   1.000
_cell.length_c   1.000
_cell.angle_alpha   90.00
_cell.angle_beta   90.00
_cell.angle_gamma   90.00
#
_symmetry.space_group_name_H-M   'P 1'
#
loop_
_entity.id
_entity.type
_entity.pdbx_description
1 polymer ?
#
loop_
_entity_poly.entity_id
_entity_poly.type
_entity_poly.pdbx_seq_one_letter_code
_entity_poly.pdbx_strand_id
1 'polypeptide(L)'
;MNEHLYLRAYMAGIAVPTPFLLVGLTLFSIARFVYNVPIPVERVIIFPMAVIPNLFGVWNMLHLASRSHTRLPLGIHGAILPFLIVPSGFLLGRSLGFLKVTAYGLTYFDVVEIHYLLLALGFLVVLIIYYLAWKYLVGFCNRVAGIAE
;
A
#
# COMPACT_ATOMS: atom_id res chain seq x y z
N MET A 1 14.51 -27.44 -11.26
CA MET A 1 13.16 -26.81 -11.28
C MET A 1 13.22 -25.47 -10.57
N ASN A 2 13.66 -24.42 -11.26
CA ASN A 2 13.76 -23.05 -10.72
C ASN A 2 13.38 -22.01 -11.79
N GLU A 3 12.56 -22.43 -12.75
CA GLU A 3 12.08 -21.53 -13.80
C GLU A 3 11.09 -20.56 -13.14
N HIS A 4 11.42 -19.27 -13.17
CA HIS A 4 10.57 -18.15 -12.72
C HIS A 4 10.51 -17.86 -11.22
N LEU A 5 11.63 -17.95 -10.51
CA LEU A 5 11.75 -17.52 -9.10
C LEU A 5 11.23 -16.08 -8.86
N TYR A 6 11.57 -15.12 -9.74
CA TYR A 6 11.10 -13.74 -9.63
C TYR A 6 9.60 -13.56 -9.91
N LEU A 7 9.02 -14.36 -10.81
CA LEU A 7 7.58 -14.34 -11.08
C LEU A 7 6.81 -14.85 -9.86
N ARG A 8 7.30 -15.89 -9.21
CA ARG A 8 6.73 -16.41 -7.97
C ARG A 8 6.77 -15.35 -6.87
N ALA A 9 7.87 -14.60 -6.76
CA ALA A 9 8.00 -13.51 -5.79
C ALA A 9 7.01 -12.39 -6.10
N TYR A 10 6.88 -12.02 -7.36
CA TYR A 10 5.89 -11.05 -7.80
C TYR A 10 4.46 -11.49 -7.44
N MET A 11 4.09 -12.73 -7.76
CA MET A 11 2.77 -13.29 -7.45
C MET A 11 2.49 -13.35 -5.95
N ALA A 12 3.48 -13.73 -5.13
CA ALA A 12 3.34 -13.73 -3.68
C ALA A 12 3.17 -12.31 -3.10
N GLY A 13 3.83 -11.32 -3.70
CA GLY A 13 3.69 -9.92 -3.30
C GLY A 13 2.32 -9.33 -3.62
N ILE A 14 1.75 -9.60 -4.80
CA ILE A 14 0.42 -9.08 -5.19
C ILE A 14 -0.73 -9.78 -4.46
N ALA A 15 -0.53 -11.00 -3.94
CA ALA A 15 -1.58 -11.81 -3.33
C ALA A 15 -2.19 -11.15 -2.09
N VAL A 16 -1.40 -10.42 -1.32
CA VAL A 16 -1.86 -9.73 -0.09
C VAL A 16 -2.71 -8.48 -0.39
N PRO A 17 -2.26 -7.50 -1.20
CA PRO A 17 -3.05 -6.31 -1.47
C PRO A 17 -4.33 -6.59 -2.27
N THR A 18 -4.38 -7.62 -3.11
CA THR A 18 -5.51 -7.87 -4.01
C THR A 18 -6.85 -8.07 -3.26
N PRO A 19 -6.95 -8.92 -2.22
CA PRO A 19 -8.16 -9.00 -1.38
C PRO A 19 -8.51 -7.68 -0.68
N PHE A 20 -7.52 -6.92 -0.20
CA PHE A 20 -7.78 -5.61 0.41
C PHE A 20 -8.41 -4.63 -0.57
N LEU A 21 -8.04 -4.70 -1.85
CA LEU A 21 -8.68 -3.88 -2.89
C LEU A 21 -10.15 -4.26 -3.11
N LEU A 22 -10.51 -5.55 -3.04
CA LEU A 22 -11.91 -5.98 -3.13
C LEU A 22 -12.74 -5.43 -1.97
N VAL A 23 -12.17 -5.42 -0.76
CA VAL A 23 -12.82 -4.79 0.40
C VAL A 23 -12.97 -3.29 0.18
N GLY A 24 -11.91 -2.61 -0.29
CA GLY A 24 -11.94 -1.18 -0.62
C GLY A 24 -12.99 -0.84 -1.68
N LEU A 25 -13.09 -1.66 -2.74
CA LEU A 25 -14.09 -1.52 -3.80
C LEU A 25 -15.52 -1.72 -3.26
N THR A 26 -15.71 -2.65 -2.33
CA THR A 26 -17.01 -2.91 -1.70
C THR A 26 -17.45 -1.71 -0.86
N LEU A 27 -16.58 -1.22 0.03
CA LEU A 27 -16.85 -0.04 0.85
C LEU A 27 -17.12 1.19 -0.03
N PHE A 28 -16.39 1.32 -1.14
CA PHE A 28 -16.64 2.34 -2.15
C PHE A 28 -18.04 2.24 -2.76
N SER A 29 -18.42 1.06 -3.25
CA SER A 29 -19.74 0.84 -3.86
C SER A 29 -20.86 1.19 -2.89
N ILE A 30 -20.72 0.84 -1.60
CA ILE A 30 -21.68 1.23 -0.57
C ILE A 30 -21.72 2.76 -0.40
N ALA A 31 -20.57 3.42 -0.20
CA ALA A 31 -20.51 4.86 -0.02
C ALA A 31 -21.09 5.64 -1.23
N ARG A 32 -20.81 5.18 -2.44
CA ARG A 32 -21.26 5.82 -3.68
C ARG A 32 -22.73 5.57 -3.98
N PHE A 33 -23.16 4.31 -3.99
CA PHE A 33 -24.49 3.94 -4.47
C PHE A 33 -25.55 3.90 -3.37
N VAL A 34 -25.17 3.65 -2.11
CA VAL A 34 -26.11 3.66 -0.98
C VAL A 34 -26.19 5.04 -0.34
N TYR A 35 -25.03 5.67 -0.09
CA TYR A 35 -24.96 6.96 0.63
C TYR A 35 -24.84 8.19 -0.27
N ASN A 36 -24.80 8.04 -1.61
CA ASN A 36 -24.76 9.12 -2.60
C ASN A 36 -23.65 10.16 -2.36
N VAL A 37 -22.50 9.72 -1.85
CA VAL A 37 -21.37 10.63 -1.54
C VAL A 37 -20.81 11.22 -2.86
N PRO A 38 -20.81 12.57 -3.04
CA PRO A 38 -20.48 13.23 -4.30
C PRO A 38 -18.98 13.53 -4.45
N ILE A 39 -18.11 12.61 -4.03
CA ILE A 39 -16.66 12.78 -4.21
C ILE A 39 -16.30 12.32 -5.65
N PRO A 40 -15.41 13.01 -6.39
CA PRO A 40 -14.88 12.54 -7.68
C PRO A 40 -13.87 11.40 -7.46
N VAL A 41 -14.41 10.25 -7.01
CA VAL A 41 -13.63 9.13 -6.46
C VAL A 41 -12.95 8.28 -7.55
N GLU A 42 -13.39 8.36 -8.81
CA GLU A 42 -12.81 7.52 -9.87
C GLU A 42 -11.29 7.74 -10.03
N ARG A 43 -10.82 8.99 -9.86
CA ARG A 43 -9.38 9.31 -9.91
C ARG A 43 -8.63 8.92 -8.63
N VAL A 44 -9.33 8.89 -7.51
CA VAL A 44 -8.77 8.58 -6.18
C VAL A 44 -8.53 7.10 -5.99
N ILE A 45 -9.39 6.24 -6.53
CA ILE A 45 -9.36 4.81 -6.24
C ILE A 45 -8.70 4.01 -7.37
N ILE A 46 -8.94 4.35 -8.65
CA ILE A 46 -8.37 3.57 -9.78
C ILE A 46 -6.84 3.58 -9.73
N PHE A 47 -6.24 4.72 -9.38
CA PHE A 47 -4.79 4.86 -9.31
C PHE A 47 -4.15 3.97 -8.23
N PRO A 48 -4.53 4.03 -6.94
CA PRO A 48 -4.00 3.11 -5.93
C PRO A 48 -4.38 1.65 -6.20
N MET A 49 -5.56 1.35 -6.74
CA MET A 49 -5.92 -0.03 -7.08
C MET A 49 -5.00 -0.64 -8.14
N ALA A 50 -4.57 0.15 -9.13
CA ALA A 50 -3.61 -0.32 -10.13
C ALA A 50 -2.18 -0.31 -9.60
N VAL A 51 -1.77 0.74 -8.88
CA VAL A 51 -0.35 0.96 -8.55
C VAL A 51 0.09 0.15 -7.33
N ILE A 52 -0.73 0.05 -6.27
CA ILE A 52 -0.32 -0.56 -5.00
C ILE A 52 0.01 -2.05 -5.14
N PRO A 53 -0.82 -2.90 -5.80
CA PRO A 53 -0.49 -4.31 -5.95
C PRO A 53 0.81 -4.52 -6.72
N ASN A 54 0.98 -3.80 -7.83
CA ASN A 54 2.19 -3.89 -8.65
C ASN A 54 3.43 -3.47 -7.85
N LEU A 55 3.35 -2.40 -7.05
CA LEU A 55 4.44 -1.99 -6.16
C LEU A 55 4.79 -3.08 -5.13
N PHE A 56 3.80 -3.72 -4.52
CA PHE A 56 4.04 -4.83 -3.59
C PHE A 56 4.72 -6.02 -4.28
N GLY A 57 4.25 -6.40 -5.47
CA GLY A 57 4.85 -7.46 -6.27
C GLY A 57 6.31 -7.17 -6.63
N VAL A 58 6.58 -5.98 -7.15
CA VAL A 58 7.94 -5.55 -7.50
C VAL A 58 8.83 -5.44 -6.26
N TRP A 59 8.31 -4.91 -5.15
CA TRP A 59 9.08 -4.75 -3.91
C TRP A 59 9.49 -6.10 -3.30
N ASN A 60 8.64 -7.11 -3.41
CA ASN A 60 8.96 -8.48 -2.99
C ASN A 60 9.98 -9.14 -3.94
N MET A 61 9.92 -8.84 -5.24
CA MET A 61 10.95 -9.26 -6.20
C MET A 61 12.32 -8.62 -5.89
N LEU A 62 12.33 -7.31 -5.58
CA LEU A 62 13.54 -6.58 -5.17
C LEU A 62 14.12 -7.10 -3.86
N HIS A 63 13.26 -7.48 -2.92
CA HIS A 63 13.70 -8.15 -1.70
C HIS A 63 14.54 -9.38 -2.02
N LEU A 64 14.00 -10.25 -2.88
CA LEU A 64 14.66 -11.49 -3.26
C LEU A 64 15.98 -11.25 -4.01
N ALA A 65 16.00 -10.26 -4.90
CA ALA A 65 17.22 -9.87 -5.63
C ALA A 65 18.30 -9.29 -4.69
N SER A 66 17.90 -8.50 -3.69
CA SER A 66 18.82 -7.85 -2.75
C SER A 66 19.25 -8.77 -1.59
N ARG A 67 18.50 -9.83 -1.33
CA ARG A 67 18.66 -10.70 -0.16
C ARG A 67 20.06 -11.29 -0.02
N SER A 68 20.71 -11.64 -1.13
CA SER A 68 22.08 -12.18 -1.14
C SER A 68 23.11 -11.19 -0.58
N HIS A 69 22.86 -9.88 -0.70
CA HIS A 69 23.76 -8.82 -0.26
C HIS A 69 23.35 -8.19 1.07
N THR A 70 22.05 -7.98 1.31
CA THR A 70 21.57 -7.21 2.48
C THR A 70 21.14 -8.08 3.65
N ARG A 71 20.78 -9.35 3.42
CA ARG A 71 20.24 -10.29 4.45
C ARG A 71 19.13 -9.68 5.33
N LEU A 72 18.41 -8.68 4.83
CA LEU A 72 17.37 -8.00 5.59
C LEU A 72 16.19 -8.95 5.84
N PRO A 73 15.55 -8.92 7.03
CA PRO A 73 14.27 -9.61 7.23
C PRO A 73 13.18 -9.02 6.33
N LEU A 74 12.32 -9.87 5.77
CA LEU A 74 11.22 -9.48 4.88
C LEU A 74 10.33 -8.38 5.48
N GLY A 75 10.03 -8.46 6.78
CA GLY A 75 9.21 -7.45 7.47
C GLY A 75 9.86 -6.06 7.50
N ILE A 76 11.19 -5.99 7.69
CA ILE A 76 11.92 -4.71 7.71
C ILE A 76 11.98 -4.14 6.30
N HIS A 77 12.32 -4.98 5.31
CA HIS A 77 12.31 -4.56 3.91
C HIS A 77 10.93 -4.06 3.47
N GLY A 78 9.88 -4.78 3.83
CA GLY A 78 8.49 -4.37 3.61
C GLY A 78 8.19 -3.02 4.26
N ALA A 79 8.53 -2.83 5.53
CA ALA A 79 8.27 -1.59 6.27
C ALA A 79 8.98 -0.34 5.73
N ILE A 80 9.96 -0.48 4.83
CA ILE A 80 10.57 0.66 4.11
C ILE A 80 9.62 1.20 3.03
N LEU A 81 8.79 0.34 2.44
CA LEU A 81 7.92 0.72 1.31
C LEU A 81 6.94 1.87 1.62
N PRO A 82 6.27 1.94 2.81
CA PRO A 82 5.45 3.08 3.18
C PRO A 82 6.20 4.41 3.19
N PHE A 83 7.48 4.43 3.54
CA PHE A 83 8.30 5.64 3.50
C PHE A 83 8.58 6.12 2.07
N LEU A 84 8.39 5.27 1.06
CA LEU A 84 8.44 5.67 -0.35
C LEU A 84 7.05 6.04 -0.86
N ILE A 85 6.03 5.24 -0.53
CA ILE A 85 4.66 5.41 -1.02
C ILE A 85 4.02 6.66 -0.43
N VAL A 86 4.16 6.93 0.87
CA VAL A 86 3.48 8.04 1.54
C VAL A 86 3.95 9.40 1.03
N PRO A 87 5.26 9.69 0.96
CA PRO A 87 5.74 10.95 0.36
C PRO A 87 5.37 11.08 -1.12
N SER A 88 5.47 9.98 -1.89
CA SER A 88 5.10 10.00 -3.31
C SER A 88 3.62 10.29 -3.50
N GLY A 89 2.75 9.65 -2.70
CA GLY A 89 1.31 9.89 -2.70
C GLY A 89 0.95 11.30 -2.25
N PHE A 90 1.67 11.86 -1.26
CA PHE A 90 1.51 13.25 -0.84
C PHE A 90 1.88 14.22 -1.96
N LEU A 91 3.02 14.03 -2.61
CA LEU A 91 3.48 14.88 -3.71
C LEU A 91 2.52 14.82 -4.91
N LEU A 92 2.07 13.61 -5.28
CA LEU A 92 1.08 13.42 -6.34
C LEU A 92 -0.28 14.04 -5.97
N GLY A 93 -0.75 13.84 -4.74
CA GLY A 93 -1.99 14.45 -4.26
C GLY A 93 -1.93 15.97 -4.29
N ARG A 94 -0.78 16.55 -3.94
CA ARG A 94 -0.55 18.00 -4.00
C ARG A 94 -0.44 18.52 -5.44
N SER A 95 0.29 17.83 -6.31
CA SER A 95 0.48 18.26 -7.71
C SER A 95 -0.80 18.14 -8.54
N LEU A 96 -1.65 17.16 -8.22
CA LEU A 96 -2.95 16.97 -8.86
C LEU A 96 -4.06 17.85 -8.24
N GLY A 97 -3.74 18.64 -7.20
CA GLY A 97 -4.66 19.58 -6.55
C GLY A 97 -5.68 18.95 -5.60
N PHE A 98 -5.52 17.66 -5.29
CA PHE A 98 -6.42 16.91 -4.40
C PHE A 98 -6.11 17.11 -2.91
N LEU A 99 -4.90 17.54 -2.58
CA LEU A 99 -4.41 17.63 -1.21
C LEU A 99 -3.85 19.04 -0.96
N LYS A 100 -4.48 19.77 -0.03
CA LYS A 100 -4.06 21.10 0.39
C LYS A 100 -3.50 21.05 1.81
N VAL A 101 -2.40 21.77 2.01
CA VAL A 101 -1.74 21.87 3.32
C VAL A 101 -2.31 23.09 4.03
N THR A 102 -2.89 22.89 5.22
CA THR A 102 -3.38 23.97 6.08
C THR A 102 -2.47 24.15 7.29
N ALA A 103 -2.71 25.20 8.08
CA ALA A 103 -1.92 25.50 9.28
C ALA A 103 -1.98 24.39 10.34
N TYR A 104 -3.09 23.64 10.41
CA TYR A 104 -3.34 22.66 11.48
C TYR A 104 -3.58 21.23 10.95
N GLY A 105 -3.62 21.04 9.63
CA GLY A 105 -3.86 19.73 9.04
C GLY A 105 -3.72 19.67 7.52
N LEU A 106 -4.32 18.63 6.96
CA LEU A 106 -4.42 18.41 5.52
C LEU A 106 -5.89 18.42 5.15
N THR A 107 -6.25 19.22 4.15
CA THR A 107 -7.59 19.17 3.58
C THR A 107 -7.55 18.31 2.32
N TYR A 108 -8.31 17.22 2.36
CA TYR A 108 -8.48 16.30 1.26
C TYR A 108 -9.73 16.67 0.48
N PHE A 109 -9.58 16.98 -0.80
CA PHE A 109 -10.65 17.41 -1.71
C PHE A 109 -11.51 18.58 -1.22
N ASP A 110 -11.02 19.42 -0.31
CA ASP A 110 -11.80 20.48 0.35
C ASP A 110 -13.03 19.98 1.16
N VAL A 111 -13.14 18.66 1.40
CA VAL A 111 -14.28 18.05 2.11
C VAL A 111 -13.86 17.46 3.45
N VAL A 112 -12.66 16.88 3.54
CA VAL A 112 -12.20 16.16 4.74
C VAL A 112 -10.95 16.84 5.28
N GLU A 113 -11.02 17.37 6.50
CA GLU A 113 -9.87 17.93 7.20
C GLU A 113 -9.29 16.91 8.18
N ILE A 114 -8.02 16.58 8.00
CA ILE A 114 -7.28 15.63 8.83
C ILE A 114 -6.24 16.40 9.64
N HIS A 115 -6.41 16.42 10.96
CA HIS A 115 -5.47 17.05 11.88
C HIS A 115 -4.12 16.32 11.89
N TYR A 116 -3.02 17.07 12.00
CA TYR A 116 -1.67 16.48 12.00
C TYR A 116 -1.44 15.47 13.13
N LEU A 117 -2.07 15.68 14.30
CA LEU A 117 -1.98 14.74 15.42
C LEU A 117 -2.59 13.38 15.05
N LEU A 118 -3.78 13.40 14.45
CA LEU A 118 -4.49 12.19 14.02
C LEU A 118 -3.72 11.49 12.90
N LEU A 119 -3.13 12.26 11.98
CA LEU A 119 -2.30 11.74 10.91
C LEU A 119 -1.05 11.04 11.45
N ALA A 120 -0.35 11.63 12.41
CA ALA A 120 0.85 11.06 13.00
C ALA A 120 0.55 9.76 13.77
N LEU A 121 -0.48 9.77 14.62
CA LEU A 121 -0.91 8.58 15.36
C LEU A 121 -1.42 7.49 14.42
N GLY A 122 -2.25 7.85 13.44
CA GLY A 122 -2.76 6.94 12.43
C GLY A 122 -1.63 6.32 11.61
N PHE A 123 -0.64 7.11 11.20
CA PHE A 123 0.53 6.61 10.47
C PHE A 123 1.30 5.56 11.27
N LEU A 124 1.53 5.76 12.57
CA LEU A 124 2.21 4.77 13.41
C LEU A 124 1.42 3.46 13.48
N VAL A 125 0.12 3.53 13.73
CA VAL A 125 -0.75 2.33 13.79
C VAL A 125 -0.75 1.59 12.45
N VAL A 126 -0.92 2.33 11.35
CA VAL A 126 -0.91 1.77 9.99
C VAL A 126 0.45 1.14 9.69
N LEU A 127 1.56 1.77 10.08
CA LEU A 127 2.91 1.24 9.86
C LEU A 127 3.12 -0.08 10.62
N ILE A 128 2.62 -0.20 11.84
CA ILE A 128 2.68 -1.45 12.62
C ILE A 128 1.89 -2.54 11.91
N ILE A 129 0.64 -2.26 11.51
CA ILE A 129 -0.20 -3.22 10.78
C ILE A 129 0.48 -3.63 9.48
N TYR A 130 1.07 -2.68 8.76
CA TYR A 130 1.78 -2.89 7.51
C TYR A 130 3.02 -3.79 7.69
N TYR A 131 3.83 -3.54 8.73
CA TYR A 131 4.95 -4.39 9.09
C TYR A 131 4.50 -5.84 9.37
N LEU A 132 3.41 -6.01 10.14
CA LEU A 132 2.87 -7.33 10.46
C LEU A 132 2.34 -8.04 9.21
N ALA A 133 1.66 -7.31 8.32
CA ALA A 133 1.18 -7.85 7.04
C ALA A 133 2.34 -8.35 6.17
N TRP A 134 3.43 -7.61 6.07
CA TRP A 134 4.63 -8.06 5.35
C TRP A 134 5.28 -9.28 6.01
N LYS A 135 5.48 -9.22 7.33
CA LYS A 135 6.13 -10.30 8.07
C LYS A 135 5.35 -11.61 7.99
N TYR A 136 4.03 -11.56 8.16
CA TYR A 136 3.22 -12.78 8.30
C TYR A 136 2.47 -13.15 7.02
N LEU A 137 1.78 -12.22 6.36
CA LEU A 137 0.99 -12.55 5.17
C LEU A 137 1.89 -12.73 3.95
N VAL A 138 2.75 -11.75 3.63
CA VAL A 138 3.66 -11.88 2.48
C VAL A 138 4.68 -12.99 2.73
N GLY A 139 5.18 -13.11 3.97
CA GLY A 139 6.03 -14.24 4.37
C GLY A 139 5.36 -15.59 4.15
N PHE A 140 4.08 -15.73 4.52
CA PHE A 140 3.30 -16.93 4.23
C PHE A 140 3.16 -17.19 2.74
N CYS A 141 2.81 -16.18 1.94
CA CYS A 141 2.72 -16.30 0.48
C CYS A 141 4.06 -16.71 -0.14
N ASN A 142 5.19 -16.18 0.33
CA ASN A 142 6.53 -16.55 -0.12
C ASN A 142 6.86 -18.01 0.22
N ARG A 143 6.46 -18.50 1.41
CA ARG A 143 6.62 -19.92 1.79
C ARG A 143 5.78 -20.84 0.91
N VAL A 144 4.50 -20.52 0.69
CA VAL A 144 3.61 -21.27 -0.21
C VAL A 144 4.14 -21.26 -1.63
N ALA A 145 4.66 -20.11 -2.08
CA ALA A 145 5.30 -19.96 -3.37
C ALA A 145 6.70 -20.59 -3.42
N GLY A 146 7.17 -21.31 -2.40
CA GLY A 146 8.44 -22.04 -2.38
C GLY A 146 9.69 -21.16 -2.55
N ILE A 147 9.61 -19.90 -2.15
CA ILE A 147 10.71 -18.90 -2.24
C ILE A 147 11.61 -18.97 -0.99
N ALA A 148 11.13 -19.63 0.07
CA ALA A 148 11.76 -19.84 1.37
C ALA A 148 12.17 -18.54 2.10
N GLU A 149 11.89 -18.50 3.41
CA GLU A 149 12.21 -17.39 4.32
C GLU A 149 13.67 -17.00 4.29
#